data_AF-A0A7Z9ZIV7-F1
#
_entry.id   AF-A0A7Z9ZIV7-F1
#
_cell.length_a   1.000
_cell.length_b   1.000
_cell.length_c   1.000
_cell.angle_alpha   90.00
_cell.angle_beta   90.00
_cell.angle_gamma   90.00
#
_symmetry.space_group_name_H-M   'P 1'
#
loop_
_entity.id
_entity.type
_entity.pdbx_description
1 polymer ?
#
loop_
_entity_poly.entity_id
_entity_poly.type
_entity_poly.pdbx_seq_one_letter_code
_entity_poly.pdbx_strand_id
1 'polypeptide(L)'
;MEQESNRQVPPLRSGKAIELLTTCPFELCISIELCHILPHIVNVPQACLVLEHTIVLFPTRYHRRWARRLRRLNFTREDAKILAYGSFATDERREILGVNFIVTCDQALRNKYELDFPEIERQFLAMRERLRPPYTRATVPRLLTLEEFLL
;
A
#
# COMPACT_ATOMS: atom_id res chain seq x y z
N MET A 1 -21.11 27.90 7.43
CA MET A 1 -19.77 28.51 7.42
C MET A 1 -18.87 27.55 8.17
N GLU A 2 -18.49 26.48 7.48
CA GLU A 2 -17.82 25.32 8.07
C GLU A 2 -16.31 25.54 8.04
N GLN A 3 -15.69 25.41 9.21
CA GLN A 3 -14.26 25.50 9.39
C GLN A 3 -13.62 24.20 8.88
N GLU A 4 -12.85 24.30 7.80
CA GLU A 4 -11.96 23.23 7.35
C GLU A 4 -10.90 22.99 8.42
N SER A 5 -11.08 21.87 9.14
CA SER A 5 -10.12 21.34 10.10
C SER A 5 -8.85 20.94 9.36
N ASN A 6 -7.87 21.85 9.42
CA ASN A 6 -6.51 21.68 8.95
C ASN A 6 -5.86 20.51 9.68
N ARG A 7 -5.95 19.30 9.13
CA ARG A 7 -5.22 18.13 9.61
C ARG A 7 -3.74 18.31 9.28
N GLN A 8 -3.01 18.93 10.19
CA GLN A 8 -1.55 18.89 10.19
C GLN A 8 -1.10 17.44 10.35
N VAL A 9 -0.63 16.84 9.25
CA VAL A 9 0.13 15.59 9.29
C VAL A 9 1.43 15.92 10.01
N PRO A 10 1.78 15.24 11.12
CA PRO A 10 3.02 15.49 11.82
C PRO A 10 4.18 15.25 10.84
N PRO A 11 5.22 16.11 10.83
CA PRO A 11 6.37 15.89 9.97
C PRO A 11 6.97 14.54 10.34
N LEU A 12 7.02 13.61 9.38
CA LEU A 12 7.89 12.44 9.50
C LEU A 12 9.26 13.00 9.84
N ARG A 13 9.80 12.65 11.01
CA ARG A 13 11.19 12.95 11.34
C ARG A 13 12.01 12.30 10.24
N SER A 14 12.58 13.12 9.37
CA SER A 14 13.22 12.73 8.11
C SER A 14 14.24 11.60 8.24
N GLY A 15 14.78 11.36 9.43
CA GLY A 15 15.63 10.22 9.75
C GLY A 15 14.96 8.84 9.61
N LYS A 16 13.69 8.65 10.03
CA LYS A 16 13.07 7.31 10.04
C LYS A 16 12.77 6.76 8.64
N ALA A 17 12.43 7.63 7.70
CA ALA A 17 12.21 7.21 6.31
C ALA A 17 13.53 6.81 5.63
N ILE A 18 14.63 7.49 5.95
CA ILE A 18 15.96 7.13 5.47
C ILE A 18 16.42 5.82 6.11
N GLU A 19 16.18 5.64 7.41
CA GLU A 19 16.43 4.38 8.11
C GLU A 19 15.71 3.22 7.43
N LEU A 20 14.44 3.40 7.06
CA LEU A 20 13.71 2.37 6.32
C LEU A 20 14.35 2.04 4.95
N LEU A 21 14.92 3.02 4.24
CA LEU A 21 15.62 2.77 2.97
C LEU A 21 16.96 2.04 3.15
N THR A 22 17.64 2.21 4.28
CA THR A 22 19.01 1.72 4.49
C THR A 22 19.10 0.47 5.37
N THR A 23 18.13 0.24 6.26
CA THR A 23 18.17 -0.85 7.24
C THR A 23 17.04 -1.87 7.06
N CYS A 24 16.05 -1.60 6.21
CA CYS A 24 14.95 -2.54 6.01
C CYS A 24 15.46 -3.86 5.40
N PRO A 25 15.25 -5.00 6.07
CA PRO A 25 15.67 -6.31 5.56
C PRO A 25 14.73 -6.84 4.46
N PHE A 26 13.64 -6.13 4.18
CA PHE A 26 12.63 -6.49 3.18
C PHE A 26 12.75 -5.63 1.93
N GLU A 27 12.32 -6.18 0.79
CA GLU A 27 12.19 -5.44 -0.45
C GLU A 27 11.13 -4.34 -0.31
N LEU A 28 11.54 -3.11 -0.56
CA LEU A 28 10.64 -1.98 -0.56
C LEU A 28 9.93 -1.88 -1.91
N CYS A 29 8.64 -1.59 -1.87
CA CYS A 29 7.82 -1.53 -3.07
C CYS A 29 7.09 -0.19 -3.15
N ILE A 30 6.92 0.33 -4.36
CA ILE A 30 6.10 1.51 -4.63
C ILE A 30 5.11 1.22 -5.76
N SER A 31 3.97 1.91 -5.78
CA SER A 31 3.07 1.82 -6.93
C SER A 31 3.66 2.54 -8.14
N ILE A 32 3.27 2.10 -9.34
CA ILE A 32 3.62 2.81 -10.58
C ILE A 32 3.17 4.28 -10.57
N GLU A 33 2.07 4.63 -9.88
CA GLU A 33 1.69 6.04 -9.73
C GLU A 33 2.68 6.83 -8.87
N LEU A 34 3.15 6.27 -7.76
CA LEU A 34 4.17 6.94 -6.94
C LEU A 34 5.50 7.05 -7.69
N CYS A 35 5.88 6.03 -8.47
CA CYS A 35 7.06 6.08 -9.34
C CYS A 35 7.03 7.30 -10.28
N HIS A 36 5.87 7.62 -10.85
CA HIS A 36 5.72 8.79 -11.73
C HIS A 36 5.63 10.12 -10.98
N ILE A 37 5.10 10.13 -9.76
CA ILE A 37 4.86 11.36 -8.99
C ILE A 37 6.11 11.80 -8.22
N LEU A 38 6.90 10.86 -7.67
CA LEU A 38 8.05 11.14 -6.82
C LEU A 38 9.05 12.14 -7.42
N PRO A 39 9.45 12.03 -8.71
CA PRO A 39 10.37 12.99 -9.34
C PRO A 39 9.85 14.44 -9.40
N HIS A 40 8.53 14.63 -9.25
CA HIS A 40 7.90 15.95 -9.32
C HIS A 40 7.63 16.58 -7.95
N ILE A 41 7.67 15.80 -6.87
CA ILE A 41 7.36 16.26 -5.50
C ILE A 41 8.62 16.42 -4.66
N VAL A 42 9.63 15.56 -4.88
CA VAL A 42 10.86 15.55 -4.10
C VAL A 42 12.00 16.08 -4.95
N ASN A 43 12.95 16.76 -4.32
CA ASN A 43 14.24 17.10 -4.95
C ASN A 43 14.83 15.85 -5.63
N VAL A 44 15.37 16.07 -6.84
CA VAL A 44 15.84 15.02 -7.74
C VAL A 44 16.73 13.97 -7.05
N PRO A 45 17.71 14.32 -6.19
CA PRO A 45 18.58 13.32 -5.56
C PRO A 45 17.83 12.34 -4.64
N GLN A 46 16.90 12.81 -3.82
CA GLN A 46 16.14 11.98 -2.90
C GLN A 46 15.13 11.09 -3.64
N ALA A 47 14.51 11.62 -4.72
CA ALA A 47 13.66 10.82 -5.58
C ALA A 47 14.45 9.67 -6.22
N CYS A 48 15.65 9.94 -6.75
CA CYS A 48 16.53 8.91 -7.31
C CYS A 48 16.85 7.82 -6.28
N LEU A 49 17.24 8.19 -5.06
CA LEU A 49 17.53 7.21 -3.99
C LEU A 49 16.33 6.31 -3.68
N VAL A 50 15.12 6.87 -3.56
CA VAL A 50 13.92 6.05 -3.31
C VAL A 50 13.66 5.10 -4.49
N LEU A 51 13.76 5.59 -5.73
CA LEU A 51 13.48 4.78 -6.91
C LEU A 51 14.54 3.69 -7.13
N GLU A 52 15.80 3.93 -6.81
CA GLU A 52 16.89 2.94 -6.89
C GLU A 52 16.73 1.80 -5.88
N HIS A 53 16.13 2.07 -4.73
CA HIS A 53 15.95 1.11 -3.65
C HIS A 53 14.55 0.49 -3.57
N THR A 54 13.69 0.70 -4.58
CA THR A 54 12.31 0.20 -4.57
C THR A 54 11.95 -0.58 -5.83
N ILE A 55 11.13 -1.61 -5.66
CA ILE A 55 10.50 -2.35 -6.73
C ILE A 55 9.19 -1.65 -7.13
N VAL A 56 9.02 -1.39 -8.42
CA VAL A 56 7.79 -0.78 -8.93
C VAL A 56 6.72 -1.85 -9.13
N LEU A 57 5.57 -1.63 -8.50
CA LEU A 57 4.41 -2.50 -8.57
C LEU A 57 3.39 -2.01 -9.60
N PHE A 58 2.95 -2.93 -10.44
CA PHE A 58 1.92 -2.77 -11.45
C PHE A 58 0.63 -3.48 -11.04
N PRO A 59 -0.54 -2.88 -11.27
CA PRO A 59 -1.81 -3.50 -10.90
C PRO A 59 -2.11 -4.69 -11.81
N THR A 60 -2.47 -5.83 -11.22
CA THR A 60 -2.92 -7.01 -11.98
C THR A 60 -4.37 -6.87 -12.42
N ARG A 61 -4.86 -7.82 -13.24
CA ARG A 61 -6.26 -7.84 -13.72
C ARG A 61 -7.33 -7.82 -12.61
N TYR A 62 -7.01 -8.32 -11.41
CA TYR A 62 -7.95 -8.40 -10.29
C TYR A 62 -7.88 -7.22 -9.33
N HIS A 63 -6.87 -6.36 -9.47
CA HIS A 63 -6.70 -5.14 -8.68
C HIS A 63 -7.98 -4.29 -8.66
N ARG A 64 -8.50 -3.92 -9.83
CA ARG A 64 -9.72 -3.09 -9.94
C ARG A 64 -10.95 -3.76 -9.32
N ARG A 65 -11.07 -5.08 -9.45
CA ARG A 65 -12.20 -5.84 -8.87
C ARG A 65 -12.13 -5.80 -7.34
N TRP A 66 -10.94 -5.96 -6.78
CA TRP A 66 -10.74 -5.94 -5.34
C TRP A 66 -10.95 -4.55 -4.75
N ALA A 67 -10.38 -3.50 -5.36
CA ALA A 67 -10.62 -2.12 -4.96
C ALA A 67 -12.13 -1.76 -4.93
N ARG A 68 -12.91 -2.24 -5.91
CA ARG A 68 -14.38 -2.03 -5.92
C ARG A 68 -15.09 -2.71 -4.75
N ARG A 69 -14.62 -3.87 -4.28
CA ARG A 69 -15.20 -4.56 -3.12
C ARG A 69 -14.88 -3.82 -1.83
N LEU A 70 -13.63 -3.39 -1.66
CA LEU A 70 -13.20 -2.55 -0.53
C LEU A 70 -14.02 -1.25 -0.45
N ARG A 71 -14.33 -0.61 -1.58
CA ARG A 71 -15.20 0.58 -1.59
C ARG A 71 -16.63 0.31 -1.08
N ARG A 72 -17.14 -0.92 -1.14
CA ARG A 72 -18.44 -1.28 -0.55
C ARG A 72 -18.38 -1.37 0.99
N LEU A 73 -17.17 -1.47 1.54
CA LEU A 73 -16.88 -1.37 2.96
C LEU A 73 -16.54 0.07 3.37
N ASN A 74 -16.95 1.07 2.57
CA ASN A 74 -16.76 2.50 2.83
C ASN A 74 -15.30 2.97 2.87
N PHE A 75 -14.34 2.23 2.28
CA PHE A 75 -13.00 2.78 2.03
C PHE A 75 -13.07 3.87 0.95
N THR A 76 -12.21 4.89 1.08
CA THR A 76 -12.03 5.89 0.03
C THR A 76 -11.52 5.24 -1.26
N ARG A 77 -11.55 5.98 -2.37
CA ARG A 77 -11.06 5.46 -3.64
C ARG A 77 -9.55 5.17 -3.56
N GLU A 78 -8.83 6.03 -2.88
CA GLU A 78 -7.38 6.03 -2.69
C GLU A 78 -6.97 4.88 -1.76
N ASP A 79 -7.60 4.75 -0.60
CA ASP A 79 -7.33 3.66 0.35
C ASP A 79 -7.61 2.29 -0.26
N ALA A 80 -8.77 2.15 -0.91
CA ALA A 80 -9.14 0.91 -1.58
C ALA A 80 -8.14 0.54 -2.68
N LYS A 81 -7.52 1.54 -3.32
CA LYS A 81 -6.48 1.33 -4.34
C LYS A 81 -5.16 0.89 -3.68
N ILE A 82 -4.73 1.53 -2.61
CA ILE A 82 -3.52 1.16 -1.85
C ILE A 82 -3.61 -0.29 -1.35
N LEU A 83 -4.73 -0.63 -0.70
CA LEU A 83 -4.99 -2.00 -0.24
C LEU A 83 -5.04 -3.00 -1.40
N ALA A 84 -5.61 -2.59 -2.54
CA ALA A 84 -5.66 -3.45 -3.72
C ALA A 84 -4.29 -3.68 -4.36
N TYR A 85 -3.38 -2.70 -4.31
CA TYR A 85 -1.98 -2.90 -4.68
C TYR A 85 -1.35 -3.98 -3.81
N GLY A 86 -1.56 -3.89 -2.48
CA GLY A 86 -0.94 -4.85 -1.59
C GLY A 86 -1.44 -6.29 -1.75
N SER A 87 -2.61 -6.53 -2.34
CA SER A 87 -3.06 -7.90 -2.63
C SER A 87 -2.86 -8.35 -4.08
N PHE A 88 -3.02 -7.44 -5.04
CA PHE A 88 -3.16 -7.77 -6.46
C PHE A 88 -2.29 -6.88 -7.35
N ALA A 89 -1.07 -6.60 -6.91
CA ALA A 89 -0.02 -6.03 -7.77
C ALA A 89 1.09 -7.03 -8.04
N THR A 90 1.94 -6.69 -8.99
CA THR A 90 3.05 -7.53 -9.46
C THR A 90 4.16 -6.63 -9.94
N ASP A 91 5.41 -7.08 -9.84
CA ASP A 91 6.54 -6.40 -10.44
C ASP A 91 6.55 -6.59 -11.97
N GLU A 92 7.50 -5.96 -12.67
CA GLU A 92 7.59 -6.06 -14.12
C GLU A 92 7.80 -7.51 -14.62
N ARG A 93 8.55 -8.32 -13.86
CA ARG A 93 8.85 -9.72 -14.20
C ARG A 93 7.76 -10.69 -13.78
N ARG A 94 6.78 -10.22 -12.99
CA ARG A 94 5.67 -11.00 -12.43
C ARG A 94 6.09 -12.10 -11.46
N GLU A 95 7.20 -11.87 -10.77
CA GLU A 95 7.73 -12.75 -9.74
C GLU A 95 7.04 -12.48 -8.39
N ILE A 96 6.57 -11.25 -8.18
CA ILE A 96 5.83 -10.83 -6.99
C ILE A 96 4.32 -10.86 -7.24
N LEU A 97 3.54 -11.30 -6.24
CA LEU A 97 2.07 -11.20 -6.25
C LEU A 97 1.56 -10.63 -4.92
N GLY A 98 1.26 -9.33 -4.93
CA GLY A 98 0.95 -8.57 -3.72
C GLY A 98 2.19 -8.36 -2.84
N VAL A 99 1.99 -7.78 -1.68
CA VAL A 99 3.01 -7.55 -0.65
C VAL A 99 2.51 -8.07 0.69
N ASN A 100 3.44 -8.36 1.60
CA ASN A 100 3.09 -8.81 2.94
C ASN A 100 2.61 -7.66 3.84
N PHE A 101 3.22 -6.48 3.69
CA PHE A 101 3.01 -5.33 4.56
C PHE A 101 2.77 -4.05 3.75
N ILE A 102 1.84 -3.23 4.21
CA ILE A 102 1.70 -1.83 3.80
C ILE A 102 2.05 -0.99 5.02
N VAL A 103 3.12 -0.22 4.91
CA VAL A 103 3.52 0.75 5.95
C VAL A 103 2.82 2.07 5.64
N THR A 104 2.10 2.63 6.61
CA THR A 104 1.37 3.90 6.46
C THR A 104 1.50 4.78 7.68
N CYS A 105 1.51 6.10 7.47
CA CYS A 105 1.36 7.10 8.53
C CYS A 105 -0.09 7.57 8.69
N ASP A 106 -1.01 7.07 7.86
CA ASP A 106 -2.44 7.39 7.96
C ASP A 106 -3.12 6.54 9.03
N GLN A 107 -3.30 7.14 10.22
CA GLN A 107 -3.96 6.47 11.34
C GLN A 107 -5.45 6.19 11.08
N ALA A 108 -6.12 7.02 10.28
CA ALA A 108 -7.54 6.82 9.97
C ALA A 108 -7.72 5.57 9.09
N LEU A 109 -6.86 5.41 8.09
CA LEU A 109 -6.79 4.18 7.27
C LEU A 109 -6.47 2.96 8.15
N ARG A 110 -5.46 3.05 9.03
CA ARG A 110 -5.08 1.95 9.93
C ARG A 110 -6.26 1.50 10.82
N ASN A 111 -6.88 2.45 11.53
CA ASN A 111 -7.98 2.16 12.46
C ASN A 111 -9.17 1.53 11.71
N LYS A 112 -9.53 2.07 10.54
CA LYS A 112 -10.61 1.53 9.73
C LYS A 112 -10.28 0.12 9.23
N TYR A 113 -9.05 -0.08 8.76
CA TYR A 113 -8.60 -1.37 8.27
C TYR A 113 -8.68 -2.44 9.36
N GLU A 114 -8.26 -2.14 10.59
CA GLU A 114 -8.37 -3.07 11.72
C GLU A 114 -9.81 -3.39 12.09
N LEU A 115 -10.64 -2.35 12.20
CA LEU A 115 -12.06 -2.50 12.54
C LEU A 115 -12.78 -3.42 11.54
N ASP A 116 -12.51 -3.23 10.24
CA ASP A 116 -13.16 -3.96 9.16
C ASP A 116 -12.41 -5.25 8.74
N PHE A 117 -11.26 -5.57 9.36
CA PHE A 117 -10.39 -6.66 8.90
C PHE A 117 -11.10 -8.02 8.74
N PRO A 118 -11.95 -8.49 9.68
CA PRO A 118 -12.66 -9.76 9.52
C PRO A 118 -13.54 -9.79 8.26
N GLU A 119 -14.19 -8.68 7.94
CA GLU A 119 -15.04 -8.58 6.76
C GLU A 119 -14.22 -8.43 5.47
N ILE A 120 -13.10 -7.70 5.52
CA ILE A 120 -12.13 -7.61 4.42
C ILE A 120 -11.61 -9.01 4.06
N GLU A 121 -11.14 -9.76 5.05
CA GLU A 121 -10.60 -11.11 4.86
C GLU A 121 -11.65 -12.04 4.27
N ARG A 122 -12.87 -12.03 4.82
CA ARG A 122 -13.99 -12.83 4.32
C ARG A 122 -14.31 -12.53 2.85
N GLN A 123 -14.43 -11.24 2.47
CA GLN A 123 -14.69 -10.85 1.08
C GLN A 123 -13.54 -11.18 0.13
N PHE A 124 -12.31 -11.12 0.64
CA PHE A 124 -11.11 -11.46 -0.12
C PHE A 124 -11.05 -12.97 -0.40
N LEU A 125 -11.24 -13.82 0.61
CA LEU A 125 -11.27 -15.28 0.47
C LEU A 125 -12.35 -15.71 -0.52
N ALA A 126 -13.57 -15.19 -0.37
CA ALA A 126 -14.67 -15.44 -1.30
C ALA A 126 -14.38 -14.93 -2.73
N MET A 127 -13.52 -13.93 -2.90
CA MET A 127 -13.02 -13.53 -4.22
C MET A 127 -12.01 -14.54 -4.76
N ARG A 128 -11.02 -14.89 -3.93
CA ARG A 128 -9.83 -15.65 -4.26
C ARG A 128 -10.14 -17.08 -4.71
N GLU A 129 -11.11 -17.72 -4.09
CA GLU A 129 -11.58 -19.07 -4.44
C GLU A 129 -12.01 -19.21 -5.91
N ARG A 130 -12.42 -18.11 -6.55
CA ARG A 130 -12.91 -18.10 -7.94
C ARG A 130 -11.86 -17.60 -8.93
N LEU A 131 -10.63 -17.38 -8.50
CA LEU A 131 -9.56 -16.87 -9.36
C LEU A 131 -8.77 -18.03 -9.96
N ARG A 132 -8.20 -17.81 -11.15
CA ARG A 132 -7.25 -18.77 -11.74
C ARG A 132 -5.85 -18.57 -11.14
N PRO A 133 -4.98 -19.59 -11.14
CA PRO A 133 -3.57 -19.41 -10.83
C PRO A 133 -2.91 -18.30 -11.67
N PRO A 134 -1.89 -17.58 -11.14
CA PRO A 134 -1.33 -17.70 -9.78
C PRO A 134 -2.13 -16.95 -8.71
N TYR A 135 -3.20 -16.25 -9.08
CA TYR A 135 -3.95 -15.33 -8.20
C TYR A 135 -4.66 -16.00 -7.02
N THR A 136 -4.75 -17.32 -7.02
CA THR A 136 -5.20 -18.11 -5.88
C THR A 136 -4.25 -18.02 -4.68
N ARG A 137 -2.99 -17.60 -4.90
CA ARG A 137 -1.97 -17.40 -3.86
C ARG A 137 -1.95 -16.00 -3.26
N ALA A 138 -2.75 -15.07 -3.80
CA ALA A 138 -2.79 -13.70 -3.29
C ALA A 138 -3.24 -13.67 -1.81
N THR A 139 -2.73 -12.70 -1.07
CA THR A 139 -3.05 -12.46 0.35
C THR A 139 -3.57 -11.05 0.58
N VAL A 140 -4.25 -10.82 1.69
CA VAL A 140 -4.53 -9.47 2.18
C VAL A 140 -3.27 -8.98 2.91
N PRO A 141 -2.73 -7.79 2.61
CA PRO A 141 -1.54 -7.28 3.30
C PRO A 141 -1.86 -6.96 4.77
N ARG A 142 -0.86 -7.01 5.65
CA ARG A 142 -0.98 -6.38 6.97
C ARG A 142 -0.72 -4.88 6.82
N LEU A 143 -1.52 -4.06 7.48
CA LEU A 143 -1.20 -2.63 7.62
C LEU A 143 -0.38 -2.44 8.89
N LEU A 144 0.69 -1.67 8.79
CA LEU A 144 1.56 -1.32 9.91
C LEU A 144 1.84 0.17 9.92
N THR A 145 2.06 0.74 11.08
CA THR A 145 2.71 2.05 11.22
C THR A 145 4.22 1.91 10.97
N LEU A 146 4.90 3.04 10.78
CA LEU A 146 6.35 3.04 10.64
C LEU A 146 7.04 2.52 11.90
N GLU A 147 6.52 2.86 13.07
CA GLU A 147 6.99 2.36 14.36
C GLU A 147 6.83 0.84 14.48
N GLU A 148 5.67 0.30 14.12
CA GLU A 148 5.41 -1.16 14.17
C GLU A 148 6.30 -1.96 13.21
N PHE A 149 6.70 -1.35 12.09
CA PHE A 149 7.53 -2.03 11.09
C PHE A 149 9.02 -2.05 11.42
N LEU A 150 9.51 -1.06 12.18
CA LEU A 150 10.92 -0.93 12.55
C LEU A 150 11.28 -1.65 13.87
N LEU A 151 10.29 -2.20 14.58
CA LEU A 151 10.45 -2.99 15.81
C LEU A 151 10.61 -4.49 15.52
#